data_AF-A0A2V7BDT0-F1
#
_entry.id   AF-A0A2V7BDT0-F1
#
_cell.length_a   1.000
_cell.length_b   1.000
_cell.length_c   1.000
_cell.angle_alpha   90.00
_cell.angle_beta   90.00
_cell.angle_gamma   90.00
#
_symmetry.space_group_name_H-M   'P 1'
#
loop_
_entity.id
_entity.type
_entity.pdbx_description
1 polymer ?
#
loop_
_entity_poly.entity_id
_entity_poly.type
_entity_poly.pdbx_seq_one_letter_code
_entity_poly.pdbx_strand_id
1 'polypeptide(L)'
;MRRDEGPYSAAWRRYRRWSRAFWIVFVLYLPTLDFVSRRLGWVSDGGGKIFFAAFVWLIAFAVIGYRKSNFQCPRCGELFFHKFDDRPWRRDWRHNPFARRCMHCGLPKWAPAPDPH
;
A
#
# COMPACT_ATOMS: atom_id res chain seq x y z
N MET A 1 -1.66 15.64 25.78
CA MET A 1 -0.53 14.81 25.30
C MET A 1 -0.85 14.28 23.91
N ARG A 2 -0.17 14.77 22.86
CA ARG A 2 -0.38 14.25 21.49
C ARG A 2 0.16 12.82 21.43
N ARG A 3 -0.72 11.85 21.18
CA ARG A 3 -0.39 10.42 21.02
C ARG A 3 0.53 10.13 19.80
N ASP A 4 1.06 11.15 19.13
CA ASP A 4 1.69 11.06 17.81
C ASP A 4 3.23 11.18 17.81
N GLU A 5 3.87 11.41 18.96
CA GLU A 5 5.31 11.72 19.04
C GLU A 5 6.17 10.56 19.57
N GLY A 6 5.68 9.32 19.49
CA GLY A 6 6.53 8.17 19.82
C GLY A 6 7.50 7.80 18.68
N PRO A 7 8.54 6.99 18.96
CA PRO A 7 9.62 6.66 18.02
C PRO A 7 9.13 6.00 16.73
N TYR A 8 7.95 5.37 16.75
CA TYR A 8 7.37 4.68 15.59
C TYR A 8 6.51 5.58 14.69
N SER A 9 6.23 6.81 15.14
CA SER A 9 5.39 7.77 14.42
C SER A 9 5.91 8.09 13.00
N ALA A 10 7.22 8.20 12.83
CA ALA A 10 7.87 8.46 11.54
C ALA A 10 7.61 7.34 10.52
N ALA A 11 7.76 6.08 10.95
CA ALA A 11 7.48 4.91 10.11
C ALA A 11 5.99 4.87 9.72
N TRP A 12 5.10 5.11 10.67
CA TRP A 12 3.65 5.17 10.41
C TRP A 12 3.25 6.35 9.50
N ARG A 13 3.95 7.49 9.57
CA ARG A 13 3.74 8.61 8.61
C ARG A 13 4.11 8.19 7.19
N ARG A 14 5.23 7.49 7.01
CA ARG A 14 5.64 6.96 5.70
C ARG A 14 4.61 5.97 5.16
N TYR A 15 4.15 5.04 5.97
CA TYR A 15 3.07 4.11 5.59
C TYR A 15 1.77 4.84 5.25
N ARG A 16 1.35 5.83 6.05
CA ARG A 16 0.16 6.66 5.76
C ARG A 16 0.28 7.38 4.43
N ARG A 17 1.46 7.92 4.09
CA ARG A 17 1.69 8.58 2.80
C ARG A 17 1.46 7.63 1.63
N TRP A 18 2.02 6.41 1.70
CA TRP A 18 1.79 5.39 0.66
C TRP A 18 0.35 4.89 0.62
N SER A 19 -0.28 4.68 1.78
CA SER A 19 -1.68 4.28 1.84
C SER A 19 -2.62 5.35 1.30
N ARG A 20 -2.34 6.64 1.56
CA ARG A 20 -3.09 7.76 1.00
C ARG A 20 -2.85 7.87 -0.50
N ALA A 21 -1.61 7.77 -0.95
CA ALA A 21 -1.29 7.75 -2.38
C ALA A 21 -2.04 6.62 -3.11
N PHE A 22 -2.10 5.43 -2.50
CA PHE A 22 -2.86 4.29 -3.04
C PHE A 22 -4.34 4.63 -3.21
N TRP A 23 -4.96 5.16 -2.16
CA TRP A 23 -6.36 5.57 -2.21
C TRP A 23 -6.61 6.70 -3.19
N ILE A 24 -5.71 7.68 -3.28
CA ILE A 24 -5.80 8.79 -4.23
C ILE A 24 -5.74 8.25 -5.66
N VAL A 25 -4.76 7.39 -5.99
CA VAL A 25 -4.63 6.78 -7.33
C VAL A 25 -5.82 5.88 -7.67
N PHE A 26 -6.32 5.11 -6.70
CA PHE A 26 -7.50 4.28 -6.88
C PHE A 26 -8.77 5.09 -7.11
N VAL A 27 -9.00 6.15 -6.31
CA VAL A 27 -10.17 7.02 -6.46
C VAL A 27 -10.08 7.85 -7.72
N LEU A 28 -8.90 8.38 -8.08
CA LEU A 28 -8.69 9.15 -9.33
C LEU A 28 -8.85 8.29 -10.59
N TYR A 29 -8.72 6.97 -10.50
CA TYR A 29 -8.95 6.08 -11.64
C TYR A 29 -10.35 6.23 -12.23
N LEU A 30 -11.38 6.29 -11.37
CA LEU A 30 -12.79 6.39 -11.77
C LEU A 30 -13.11 7.68 -12.56
N PRO A 31 -12.82 8.90 -12.05
CA PRO A 31 -13.03 10.13 -12.80
C PRO A 31 -12.08 10.24 -13.98
N THR A 32 -10.87 9.65 -13.93
CA THR A 32 -9.97 9.60 -15.10
C THR A 32 -10.60 8.77 -16.21
N LEU A 33 -11.15 7.59 -15.91
CA LEU A 33 -11.87 6.77 -16.88
C LEU A 33 -13.11 7.46 -17.44
N ASP A 34 -13.96 8.06 -16.60
CA ASP A 34 -15.16 8.79 -17.02
C ASP A 34 -14.79 9.99 -17.91
N PHE A 35 -13.78 10.77 -17.50
CA PHE A 35 -13.30 11.92 -18.27
C PHE A 35 -12.71 11.49 -19.63
N VAL A 36 -11.90 10.44 -19.63
CA VAL A 36 -11.31 9.85 -20.84
C VAL A 36 -12.42 9.33 -21.76
N SER A 37 -13.40 8.59 -21.23
CA SER A 37 -14.55 8.08 -22.01
C SER A 37 -15.36 9.21 -22.64
N ARG A 38 -15.69 10.25 -21.88
CA ARG A 38 -16.47 11.40 -22.38
C ARG A 38 -15.71 12.24 -23.40
N ARG A 39 -14.40 12.44 -23.23
CA ARG A 39 -13.58 13.26 -24.14
C ARG A 39 -13.12 12.51 -25.39
N LEU A 40 -12.83 11.21 -25.29
CA LEU A 40 -12.29 10.41 -26.39
C LEU A 40 -13.35 9.60 -27.12
N GLY A 41 -14.54 9.38 -26.54
CA GLY A 41 -15.69 8.82 -27.25
C GLY A 41 -16.17 9.66 -28.44
N TRP A 42 -15.73 10.92 -28.54
CA TRP A 42 -15.98 11.81 -29.69
C TRP A 42 -14.87 11.81 -30.74
N VAL A 43 -13.68 11.27 -30.44
CA VAL A 43 -12.49 11.40 -31.30
C VAL A 43 -11.95 10.01 -31.59
N SER A 44 -12.41 9.44 -32.71
CA SER A 44 -12.16 8.08 -33.21
C SER A 44 -10.68 7.76 -33.57
N ASP A 45 -9.68 8.45 -33.01
CA ASP A 45 -8.25 8.27 -33.33
C ASP A 45 -7.34 8.24 -32.07
N GLY A 46 -7.94 8.04 -30.88
CA GLY A 46 -7.31 8.27 -29.58
C GLY A 46 -6.78 7.05 -28.81
N GLY A 47 -6.82 5.85 -29.40
CA GLY A 47 -6.52 4.59 -28.70
C GLY A 47 -5.18 4.59 -27.96
N GLY A 48 -4.11 5.05 -28.62
CA GLY A 48 -2.77 5.08 -28.02
C GLY A 48 -2.65 5.93 -26.76
N LYS A 49 -3.40 7.05 -26.67
CA LYS A 49 -3.38 7.94 -25.49
C LYS A 49 -4.09 7.30 -24.30
N ILE A 50 -5.17 6.55 -24.55
CA ILE A 50 -5.89 5.79 -23.52
C ILE A 50 -5.00 4.66 -23.00
N PHE A 51 -4.38 3.90 -23.89
CA PHE A 51 -3.45 2.84 -23.50
C PHE A 51 -2.28 3.39 -22.69
N PHE A 52 -1.68 4.52 -23.10
CA PHE A 52 -0.60 5.15 -22.34
C PHE A 52 -1.06 5.60 -20.94
N ALA A 53 -2.22 6.26 -20.84
CA ALA A 53 -2.79 6.68 -19.55
C ALA A 53 -3.07 5.48 -18.63
N ALA A 54 -3.67 4.41 -19.17
CA ALA A 54 -3.92 3.18 -18.44
C ALA A 54 -2.62 2.51 -17.98
N PHE A 55 -1.59 2.50 -18.83
CA PHE A 55 -0.29 1.91 -18.53
C PHE A 55 0.45 2.68 -17.43
N VAL A 56 0.49 4.02 -17.52
CA VAL A 56 1.07 4.88 -16.47
C VAL A 56 0.33 4.67 -15.15
N TRP A 57 -1.00 4.59 -15.18
CA TRP A 57 -1.80 4.31 -14.00
C TRP A 57 -1.48 2.94 -13.39
N LEU A 58 -1.37 1.91 -14.22
CA LEU A 58 -1.05 0.54 -13.79
C LEU A 58 0.33 0.49 -13.11
N ILE A 59 1.34 1.15 -13.68
CA ILE A 59 2.67 1.27 -13.06
C ILE A 59 2.58 1.99 -11.72
N ALA A 60 1.91 3.15 -11.67
CA ALA A 60 1.77 3.91 -10.43
C ALA A 60 1.09 3.08 -9.33
N PHE A 61 0.00 2.40 -9.67
CA PHE A 61 -0.73 1.53 -8.76
C PHE A 61 0.12 0.35 -8.27
N ALA A 62 0.86 -0.31 -9.18
CA ALA A 62 1.75 -1.41 -8.84
C ALA A 62 2.89 -0.95 -7.91
N VAL A 63 3.56 0.16 -8.22
CA VAL A 63 4.67 0.70 -7.41
C VAL A 63 4.18 1.11 -6.01
N ILE A 64 3.03 1.78 -5.92
CA ILE A 64 2.46 2.20 -4.64
C ILE A 64 2.01 0.99 -3.84
N GLY A 65 1.34 0.02 -4.47
CA GLY A 65 0.93 -1.24 -3.86
C GLY A 65 2.14 -2.01 -3.31
N TYR A 66 3.19 -2.15 -4.11
CA TYR A 66 4.43 -2.79 -3.72
C TYR A 66 5.09 -2.08 -2.52
N ARG A 67 5.22 -0.75 -2.55
CA ARG A 67 5.79 0.02 -1.43
C ARG A 67 4.93 -0.06 -0.17
N LYS A 68 3.60 -0.11 -0.30
CA LYS A 68 2.66 -0.26 0.82
C LYS A 68 2.74 -1.67 1.44
N SER A 69 2.87 -2.70 0.62
CA SER A 69 2.97 -4.10 1.06
C SER A 69 4.33 -4.41 1.69
N ASN A 70 5.40 -3.84 1.14
CA ASN A 70 6.76 -3.96 1.68
C ASN A 70 7.06 -3.00 2.85
N PHE A 71 6.04 -2.68 3.65
CA PHE A 71 6.24 -1.88 4.84
C PHE A 71 7.00 -2.67 5.89
N GLN A 72 8.18 -2.19 6.27
CA GLN A 72 9.00 -2.75 7.35
C GLN A 72 8.48 -2.30 8.70
N CYS A 73 8.36 -3.24 9.63
CA CYS A 73 7.94 -2.99 10.99
C CYS A 73 9.01 -2.18 11.73
N PRO A 74 8.68 -1.06 12.38
CA PRO A 74 9.66 -0.23 13.08
C PRO A 74 10.23 -0.87 14.35
N ARG A 75 9.65 -1.99 14.81
CA ARG A 75 10.13 -2.74 15.98
C ARG A 75 11.11 -3.85 15.63
N CYS A 76 10.79 -4.66 14.62
CA CYS A 76 11.57 -5.85 14.27
C CYS A 76 12.29 -5.75 12.91
N GLY A 77 12.10 -4.68 12.14
CA GLY A 77 12.69 -4.51 10.80
C GLY A 77 12.06 -5.37 9.70
N GLU A 78 11.37 -6.44 10.07
CA GLU A 78 10.73 -7.37 9.13
C GLU A 78 9.48 -6.81 8.44
N LEU A 79 9.09 -7.43 7.33
CA LEU A 79 7.89 -7.09 6.59
C LEU A 79 6.63 -7.24 7.47
N PHE A 80 5.84 -6.17 7.59
CA PHE A 80 4.70 -6.14 8.50
C PHE A 80 3.56 -7.08 8.07
N PHE A 81 3.32 -7.18 6.77
CA PHE A 81 2.21 -7.91 6.15
C PHE A 81 2.59 -9.27 5.57
N HIS A 82 3.88 -9.59 5.53
CA HIS A 82 4.38 -10.84 5.00
C HIS A 82 4.93 -11.66 6.14
N LYS A 83 4.75 -12.98 6.09
CA LYS A 83 5.44 -13.93 6.95
C LYS A 83 5.75 -15.17 6.15
N PHE A 84 7.00 -15.58 6.18
CA PHE A 84 7.38 -16.88 5.67
C PHE A 84 6.98 -17.96 6.67
N ASP A 85 6.15 -18.91 6.25
CA ASP A 85 5.86 -20.12 7.02
C ASP A 85 6.85 -21.20 6.55
N ASP A 86 7.81 -21.60 7.40
CA ASP A 86 8.85 -22.61 7.09
C ASP A 86 8.50 -23.99 7.66
N ARG A 87 7.20 -24.29 7.79
CA ARG A 87 6.76 -25.60 8.30
C ARG A 87 6.96 -26.68 7.23
N PRO A 88 7.38 -27.91 7.60
CA PRO A 88 7.68 -28.97 6.64
C PRO A 88 6.52 -29.31 5.68
N TRP A 89 5.28 -29.16 6.14
CA TRP A 89 4.06 -29.42 5.36
C TRP A 89 3.44 -28.17 4.72
N ARG A 90 4.02 -26.98 4.94
CA ARG A 90 3.53 -25.72 4.38
C ARG A 90 4.68 -24.70 4.33
N ARG A 91 5.39 -24.71 3.21
CA ARG A 91 6.46 -23.75 2.90
C ARG A 91 5.92 -22.69 1.94
N ASP A 92 5.30 -21.65 2.49
CA ASP A 92 4.64 -20.62 1.68
C ASP A 92 4.74 -19.22 2.29
N TRP A 93 4.73 -18.21 1.42
CA TRP A 93 4.73 -16.81 1.79
C TRP A 93 3.30 -16.37 2.13
N ARG A 94 3.01 -16.28 3.43
CA ARG A 94 1.73 -15.73 3.88
C ARG A 94 1.74 -14.22 3.73
N HIS A 95 0.91 -13.71 2.83
CA HIS A 95 0.65 -12.29 2.66
C HIS A 95 -0.75 -11.94 3.18
N ASN A 96 -0.86 -11.08 4.21
CA ASN A 96 -2.15 -10.51 4.62
C ASN A 96 -2.06 -8.98 4.66
N PRO A 97 -2.51 -8.29 3.60
CA PRO A 97 -2.45 -6.84 3.54
C PRO A 97 -3.40 -6.15 4.54
N PHE A 98 -4.31 -6.90 5.17
CA PHE A 98 -5.26 -6.41 6.18
C PHE A 98 -4.85 -6.78 7.61
N ALA A 99 -3.63 -7.29 7.82
CA ALA A 99 -3.14 -7.57 9.17
C ALA A 99 -3.21 -6.31 10.06
N ARG A 100 -3.89 -6.42 11.20
CA ARG A 100 -3.98 -5.35 12.21
C ARG A 100 -2.78 -5.36 13.18
N ARG A 101 -1.93 -6.37 13.10
CA ARG A 101 -0.73 -6.56 13.91
C ARG A 101 0.39 -7.12 13.02
N CYS A 102 1.65 -6.81 13.34
CA CYS A 102 2.79 -7.38 12.63
C CYS A 102 2.75 -8.91 12.72
N MET A 103 2.93 -9.62 11.61
CA MET A 103 2.90 -11.09 11.61
C MET A 103 4.08 -11.75 12.35
N HIS A 104 5.16 -10.99 12.60
CA HIS A 104 6.36 -11.46 13.28
C HIS A 104 6.34 -11.10 14.77
N CYS A 105 6.40 -9.80 15.10
CA CYS A 105 6.50 -9.33 16.49
C CYS A 105 5.16 -9.02 17.16
N GLY A 106 4.04 -9.10 16.43
CA GLY A 106 2.71 -8.82 16.99
C GLY A 106 2.40 -7.33 17.23
N LEU A 107 3.30 -6.41 16.87
CA LEU A 107 3.11 -4.96 17.08
C LEU A 107 1.77 -4.50 16.47
N PRO A 108 0.86 -3.89 17.25
CA PRO A 108 -0.40 -3.39 16.73
C PRO A 108 -0.18 -2.26 15.73
N LYS A 109 -1.00 -2.26 14.68
CA LYS A 109 -1.01 -1.20 13.68
C LYS A 109 -1.35 0.13 14.37
N TRP A 110 -0.57 1.17 14.08
CA TRP A 110 -0.70 2.51 14.68
C TRP A 110 -0.22 2.64 16.13
N ALA A 111 0.49 1.64 16.68
CA ALA A 111 1.10 1.76 18.00
C ALA A 111 2.07 2.96 18.05
N PRO A 112 1.90 3.90 19.01
CA PRO A 112 2.74 5.09 19.09
C PRO A 112 4.11 4.79 19.70
N ALA A 113 4.22 3.83 20.62
CA ALA A 113 5.42 3.45 21.33
C ALA A 113 5.54 1.91 21.42
N PRO A 114 6.72 1.35 21.74
CA PRO A 114 6.82 -0.06 22.09
C PRO A 114 5.99 -0.35 23.33
N ASP A 115 5.03 -1.27 23.22
CA ASP A 115 4.36 -1.81 24.41
C ASP A 115 5.43 -2.48 25.29
N PRO A 116 5.52 -2.11 26.59
CA PRO A 116 6.40 -2.80 27.52
C PRO A 116 5.87 -4.23 27.66
N HIS A 117 6.70 -5.20 27.31
CA HIS A 117 6.47 -6.60 27.63
C HIS A 117 6.90 -6.86 29.07
#